data_AF-A0A3B9UW25-F1
#
_entry.id   AF-A0A3B9UW25-F1
#
_cell.length_a   1.000
_cell.length_b   1.000
_cell.length_c   1.000
_cell.angle_alpha   90.00
_cell.angle_beta   90.00
_cell.angle_gamma   90.00
#
_symmetry.space_group_name_H-M   'P 1'
#
loop_
_entity.id
_entity.type
_entity.pdbx_description
1 polymer ?
#
loop_
_entity_poly.entity_id
_entity_poly.type
_entity_poly.pdbx_seq_one_letter_code
_entity_poly.pdbx_strand_id
1 'polypeptide(L)'
;MDNISSYYDNLKVDFSPLSLKARNNIVTYELAISDIDNQITSLKTLKDSLKNISVPNNGLKSYEELDASMEEYYNYLQNFKYSLSMEKVHAKNEKTDSDFYESLYITPKKHLSSAETHYSKFKSFYKKLKSVPTLI
;
A
#
# COMPACT_ATOMS: atom_id res chain seq x y z
N MET A 1 -13.43 -13.65 -2.75
CA MET A 1 -13.04 -12.22 -2.60
C MET A 1 -13.14 -11.72 -1.17
N ASP A 2 -14.16 -12.06 -0.38
CA ASP A 2 -14.34 -11.55 1.01
C ASP A 2 -13.12 -11.68 1.92
N ASN A 3 -12.53 -12.86 1.98
CA ASN A 3 -11.34 -13.10 2.81
C ASN A 3 -10.17 -12.23 2.35
N ILE A 4 -9.95 -12.12 1.04
CA ILE A 4 -8.86 -11.32 0.45
C ILE A 4 -9.06 -9.83 0.75
N SER A 5 -10.28 -9.32 0.60
CA SER A 5 -10.62 -7.94 0.94
C SER A 5 -10.39 -7.65 2.43
N SER A 6 -10.81 -8.56 3.31
CA SER A 6 -10.62 -8.40 4.75
C SER A 6 -9.14 -8.43 5.14
N TYR A 7 -8.36 -9.35 4.55
CA TYR A 7 -6.91 -9.36 4.72
C TYR A 7 -6.28 -8.06 4.23
N TYR A 8 -6.71 -7.56 3.07
CA TYR A 8 -6.17 -6.31 2.53
C TYR A 8 -6.52 -5.10 3.40
N ASP A 9 -7.71 -5.05 3.98
CA ASP A 9 -8.10 -3.99 4.93
C ASP A 9 -7.19 -3.94 6.16
N ASN A 10 -6.83 -5.10 6.70
CA ASN A 10 -5.91 -5.20 7.83
C ASN A 10 -4.45 -4.95 7.43
N LEU A 11 -4.10 -5.32 6.20
CA LEU A 11 -2.77 -5.20 5.66
C LEU A 11 -2.42 -3.74 5.34
N LYS A 12 -3.34 -2.99 4.72
CA LYS A 12 -3.05 -1.64 4.21
C LYS A 12 -2.89 -0.64 5.37
N VAL A 13 -1.65 -0.33 5.70
CA VAL A 13 -1.28 0.66 6.72
C VAL A 13 -0.56 1.83 6.05
N ASP A 14 -0.81 3.05 6.54
CA ASP A 14 -0.02 4.22 6.18
C ASP A 14 1.27 4.27 7.01
N PHE A 15 2.40 4.06 6.35
CA PHE A 15 3.75 4.13 6.90
C PHE A 15 4.33 5.55 6.92
N SER A 16 3.61 6.56 6.40
CA SER A 16 4.06 7.97 6.41
C SER A 16 4.54 8.47 7.77
N PRO A 17 3.90 8.09 8.90
CA PRO A 17 4.40 8.47 10.23
C PRO A 17 5.80 7.93 10.59
N LEU A 18 6.29 6.88 9.93
CA LEU A 18 7.60 6.31 10.23
C LEU A 18 8.76 7.23 9.87
N SER A 19 8.63 8.07 8.82
CA SER A 19 9.69 9.02 8.48
C SER A 19 9.94 10.00 9.61
N LEU A 20 8.88 10.58 10.17
CA LEU A 20 8.98 11.49 11.32
C LEU A 20 9.49 10.77 12.58
N LYS A 21 9.05 9.53 12.83
CA LYS A 21 9.58 8.74 13.95
C LYS A 21 11.07 8.44 13.79
N ALA A 22 11.53 8.16 12.58
CA ALA A 22 12.95 7.93 12.28
C ALA A 22 13.78 9.19 12.47
N ARG A 23 13.32 10.35 11.96
CA ARG A 23 13.95 11.67 12.18
C ARG A 23 14.13 12.00 13.66
N ASN A 24 13.12 11.66 14.47
CA ASN A 24 13.10 11.93 15.91
C ASN A 24 13.74 10.83 16.76
N ASN A 25 14.42 9.85 16.14
CA ASN A 25 15.05 8.71 16.82
C ASN A 25 14.09 7.88 17.69
N ILE A 26 12.79 7.91 17.41
CA ILE A 26 11.77 7.06 18.07
C ILE A 26 11.90 5.61 17.55
N VAL A 27 12.27 5.46 16.28
CA VAL A 27 12.61 4.19 15.63
C VAL A 27 13.86 4.40 14.79
N THR A 28 14.67 3.37 14.57
CA THR A 28 15.79 3.48 13.63
C THR A 28 15.30 3.38 12.19
N TYR A 29 16.04 3.96 11.25
CA TYR A 29 15.75 3.80 9.82
C TYR A 29 15.78 2.32 9.40
N GLU A 30 16.69 1.53 9.97
CA GLU A 30 16.79 0.09 9.71
C GLU A 30 15.52 -0.66 10.12
N LEU A 31 14.99 -0.38 11.32
CA LEU A 31 13.75 -1.00 11.78
C LEU A 31 12.56 -0.55 10.93
N ALA A 32 12.46 0.74 10.61
CA ALA A 32 11.40 1.26 9.74
C ALA A 32 11.43 0.62 8.34
N ILE A 33 12.62 0.45 7.76
CA ILE A 33 12.80 -0.25 6.47
C ILE A 33 12.41 -1.72 6.58
N SER A 34 12.81 -2.39 7.67
CA SER A 34 12.47 -3.80 7.91
C SER A 34 10.97 -4.02 8.03
N ASP A 35 10.24 -3.11 8.70
CA ASP A 35 8.78 -3.18 8.81
C ASP A 35 8.11 -3.10 7.43
N ILE A 36 8.63 -2.24 6.55
CA ILE A 36 8.15 -2.11 5.17
C ILE A 36 8.47 -3.36 4.35
N ASP A 37 9.62 -4.00 4.55
CA ASP A 37 9.97 -5.26 3.86
C ASP A 37 9.02 -6.42 4.26
N ASN A 38 8.67 -6.50 5.54
CA ASN A 38 7.67 -7.45 6.03
C ASN A 38 6.30 -7.18 5.41
N GLN A 39 5.94 -5.90 5.30
CA GLN A 39 4.70 -5.46 4.66
C GLN A 39 4.65 -5.84 3.18
N ILE A 40 5.74 -5.61 2.44
CA ILE A 40 5.89 -5.98 1.02
C ILE A 40 5.72 -7.49 0.84
N THR A 41 6.33 -8.29 1.72
CA THR A 41 6.24 -9.75 1.68
C THR A 41 4.80 -10.21 1.86
N SER A 42 4.11 -9.68 2.87
CA SER A 42 2.71 -9.98 3.16
C SER A 42 1.79 -9.59 2.00
N LEU A 43 2.03 -8.44 1.37
CA LEU A 43 1.28 -7.98 0.20
C LEU A 43 1.49 -8.90 -1.01
N LYS A 44 2.73 -9.36 -1.26
CA LYS A 44 3.00 -10.32 -2.34
C LYS A 44 2.23 -11.62 -2.16
N THR A 45 2.24 -12.18 -0.95
CA THR A 45 1.45 -13.39 -0.61
C THR A 45 -0.04 -13.18 -0.84
N LEU A 46 -0.56 -12.01 -0.51
CA LEU A 46 -1.97 -11.69 -0.74
C LEU A 46 -2.28 -11.52 -2.24
N LYS A 47 -1.41 -10.86 -3.02
CA LYS A 47 -1.55 -10.75 -4.49
C LYS A 47 -1.54 -12.11 -5.16
N ASP A 48 -0.69 -13.03 -4.71
CA ASP A 48 -0.67 -14.39 -5.25
C ASP A 48 -1.94 -15.17 -4.90
N SER A 49 -2.50 -14.93 -3.70
CA SER A 49 -3.82 -15.47 -3.33
C SER A 49 -4.94 -14.89 -4.21
N LEU A 50 -4.87 -13.62 -4.59
CA LEU A 50 -5.81 -12.97 -5.50
C LEU A 50 -5.75 -13.56 -6.92
N LYS A 51 -4.56 -13.83 -7.45
CA LYS A 51 -4.43 -14.47 -8.78
C LYS A 51 -5.08 -15.86 -8.86
N ASN A 52 -5.21 -16.55 -7.73
CA ASN A 52 -5.76 -17.89 -7.65
C ASN A 52 -7.28 -17.94 -7.47
N ILE A 53 -7.97 -16.79 -7.36
CA ILE A 53 -9.44 -16.81 -7.24
C ILE A 53 -10.12 -16.88 -8.61
N SER A 54 -11.14 -17.73 -8.71
CA SER A 54 -12.07 -17.70 -9.83
C SER A 54 -12.97 -16.47 -9.72
N VAL A 55 -13.04 -15.68 -10.80
CA VAL A 55 -13.82 -14.43 -10.86
C VAL A 55 -14.93 -14.62 -11.89
N PRO A 56 -16.21 -14.52 -11.50
CA PRO A 56 -17.29 -14.52 -12.47
C PRO A 56 -17.24 -13.24 -13.31
N ASN A 57 -17.75 -13.28 -14.55
CA ASN A 57 -17.68 -12.14 -15.47
C ASN A 57 -18.25 -10.83 -14.89
N ASN A 58 -19.31 -10.90 -14.09
CA ASN A 58 -19.91 -9.74 -13.42
C ASN A 58 -19.05 -9.18 -12.25
N GLY A 59 -18.04 -9.92 -11.79
CA GLY A 59 -17.09 -9.53 -10.76
C GLY A 59 -15.77 -8.97 -11.30
N LEU A 60 -15.54 -9.00 -12.62
CA LEU A 60 -14.25 -8.63 -13.23
C LEU A 60 -13.81 -7.21 -12.84
N LYS A 61 -14.71 -6.22 -12.95
CA LYS A 61 -14.40 -4.82 -12.57
C LYS A 61 -14.01 -4.67 -11.10
N SER A 62 -14.66 -5.45 -10.22
CA SER A 62 -14.32 -5.43 -8.79
C SER A 62 -12.92 -6.01 -8.58
N TYR A 63 -12.62 -7.14 -9.23
CA TYR A 63 -11.31 -7.75 -9.20
C TYR A 63 -10.20 -6.82 -9.71
N GLU A 64 -10.39 -6.19 -10.88
CA GLU A 64 -9.42 -5.28 -11.50
C GLU A 64 -9.09 -4.09 -10.59
N GLU A 65 -10.10 -3.49 -9.95
CA GLU A 65 -9.87 -2.39 -8.99
C GLU A 65 -9.15 -2.85 -7.71
N LEU A 66 -9.37 -4.09 -7.26
CA LEU A 66 -8.64 -4.64 -6.13
C LEU A 66 -7.18 -4.90 -6.48
N ASP A 67 -6.91 -5.49 -7.64
CA ASP A 67 -5.54 -5.76 -8.12
C ASP A 67 -4.78 -4.44 -8.35
N ALA A 68 -5.41 -3.46 -9.00
CA ALA A 68 -4.84 -2.13 -9.19
C ALA A 68 -4.55 -1.43 -7.85
N SER A 69 -5.44 -1.56 -6.85
CA SER A 69 -5.17 -1.04 -5.51
C SER A 69 -3.95 -1.70 -4.86
N MET A 70 -3.85 -3.04 -4.93
CA MET A 70 -2.70 -3.77 -4.37
C MET A 70 -1.39 -3.44 -5.11
N GLU A 71 -1.44 -3.17 -6.40
CA GLU A 71 -0.28 -2.73 -7.18
C GLU A 71 0.17 -1.32 -6.81
N GLU A 72 -0.75 -0.36 -6.70
CA GLU A 72 -0.43 0.99 -6.24
C GLU A 72 0.08 0.99 -4.79
N TYR A 73 -0.48 0.15 -3.91
CA TYR A 73 0.02 0.02 -2.55
C TYR A 73 1.42 -0.62 -2.51
N TYR A 74 1.71 -1.56 -3.41
CA TYR A 74 3.07 -2.09 -3.58
C TYR A 74 4.04 -1.00 -4.02
N ASN A 75 3.66 -0.19 -5.00
CA ASN A 75 4.46 0.94 -5.48
C ASN A 75 4.68 1.98 -4.37
N TYR A 76 3.68 2.24 -3.54
CA TYR A 76 3.83 3.05 -2.34
C TYR A 76 4.93 2.51 -1.42
N LEU A 77 4.87 1.23 -1.04
CA LEU A 77 5.84 0.63 -0.12
C LEU A 77 7.27 0.66 -0.68
N GLN A 78 7.44 0.33 -1.96
CA GLN A 78 8.75 0.35 -2.63
C GLN A 78 9.35 1.76 -2.66
N ASN A 79 8.55 2.75 -3.09
CA ASN A 79 9.01 4.14 -3.13
C ASN A 79 9.27 4.68 -1.73
N PHE A 80 8.42 4.35 -0.74
CA PHE A 80 8.61 4.81 0.63
C PHE A 80 9.89 4.24 1.26
N LYS A 81 10.16 2.95 1.03
CA LYS A 81 11.43 2.30 1.44
C LYS A 81 12.63 3.00 0.82
N TYR A 82 12.55 3.33 -0.48
CA TYR A 82 13.60 4.05 -1.18
C TYR A 82 13.81 5.46 -0.58
N SER A 83 12.74 6.21 -0.34
CA SER A 83 12.77 7.53 0.32
C SER A 83 13.42 7.49 1.69
N LEU A 84 13.03 6.53 2.56
CA LEU A 84 13.67 6.32 3.87
C LEU A 84 15.16 5.99 3.76
N SER A 85 15.53 5.20 2.75
CA SER A 85 16.93 4.82 2.53
C SER A 85 17.78 6.01 2.10
N MET A 86 17.25 6.88 1.23
CA MET A 86 17.89 8.13 0.84
C MET A 86 18.02 9.08 2.03
N GLU A 87 16.93 9.25 2.78
CA GLU A 87 16.90 10.12 3.96
C GLU A 87 17.94 9.67 5.01
N LYS A 88 18.04 8.36 5.27
CA LYS A 88 19.05 7.77 6.15
C LYS A 88 20.48 8.11 5.72
N VAL A 89 20.78 8.06 4.42
CA VAL A 89 22.12 8.39 3.90
C VAL A 89 22.39 9.88 4.08
N HIS A 90 21.41 10.73 3.79
CA HIS A 90 21.56 12.17 3.89
C HIS A 90 21.71 12.65 5.35
N ALA A 91 20.92 12.08 6.28
CA ALA A 91 20.98 12.38 7.71
C ALA A 91 22.35 12.11 8.35
N LYS A 92 23.20 11.29 7.73
CA LYS A 92 24.57 11.03 8.18
C LYS A 92 25.58 12.08 7.71
N ASN A 93 25.26 12.81 6.64
CA ASN A 93 26.22 13.62 5.89
C ASN A 93 25.98 15.12 6.02
N GLU A 94 24.75 15.56 6.34
CA GLU A 94 24.37 16.97 6.25
C GLU A 94 23.45 17.43 7.40
N LYS A 95 23.34 18.75 7.58
CA LYS A 95 22.34 19.36 8.48
C LYS A 95 20.95 19.19 7.87
N THR A 96 19.98 18.78 8.68
CA THR A 96 18.58 18.52 8.33
C THR A 96 17.97 19.62 7.43
N ASP A 97 17.69 19.30 6.17
CA ASP A 97 16.87 20.12 5.26
C ASP A 97 15.46 19.52 5.16
N SER A 98 14.50 20.23 5.76
CA SER A 98 13.10 19.79 5.80
C SER A 98 12.45 19.73 4.41
N ASP A 99 12.84 20.62 3.49
CA ASP A 99 12.23 20.69 2.15
C ASP A 99 12.72 19.53 1.30
N PHE A 100 14.01 19.22 1.38
CA PHE A 100 14.58 18.02 0.77
C PHE A 100 13.85 16.76 1.26
N TYR A 101 13.71 16.60 2.58
CA TYR A 101 13.05 15.42 3.14
C TYR A 101 11.59 15.30 2.74
N GLU A 102 10.82 16.38 2.71
CA GLU A 102 9.43 16.29 2.24
C GLU A 102 9.33 15.94 0.75
N SER A 103 10.27 16.42 -0.08
CA SER A 103 10.30 16.12 -1.51
C SER A 103 10.46 14.62 -1.80
N LEU A 104 11.22 13.89 -0.96
CA LEU A 104 11.43 12.46 -1.10
C LEU A 104 10.13 11.65 -1.03
N TYR A 105 9.10 12.15 -0.33
CA TYR A 105 7.85 11.39 -0.10
C TYR A 105 6.69 11.79 -1.01
N ILE A 106 6.90 12.68 -1.99
CA ILE A 106 5.82 13.07 -2.93
C ILE A 106 5.31 11.86 -3.72
N THR A 107 6.22 11.10 -4.33
CA THR A 107 5.89 9.91 -5.13
C THR A 107 5.17 8.81 -4.32
N PRO A 108 5.68 8.36 -3.16
CA PRO A 108 4.95 7.36 -2.39
C PRO A 108 3.57 7.88 -1.92
N LYS A 109 3.44 9.13 -1.48
CA LYS A 109 2.13 9.71 -1.09
C LYS A 109 1.12 9.64 -2.26
N LYS A 110 1.56 9.90 -3.49
CA LYS A 110 0.72 9.76 -4.69
C LYS A 110 0.24 8.33 -4.91
N HIS A 111 1.13 7.35 -4.79
CA HIS A 111 0.76 5.92 -4.91
C HIS A 111 -0.21 5.47 -3.82
N LEU A 112 -0.02 5.91 -2.57
CA LEU A 112 -0.96 5.60 -1.49
C LEU A 112 -2.37 6.14 -1.79
N SER A 113 -2.47 7.40 -2.24
CA SER A 113 -3.76 8.00 -2.62
C SER A 113 -4.42 7.26 -3.81
N SER A 114 -3.61 6.83 -4.78
CA SER A 114 -4.09 6.02 -5.91
C SER A 114 -4.63 4.66 -5.44
N ALA A 115 -3.90 3.98 -4.55
CA ALA A 115 -4.32 2.72 -3.96
C ALA A 115 -5.66 2.83 -3.22
N GLU A 116 -5.86 3.90 -2.44
CA GLU A 116 -7.11 4.17 -1.72
C GLU A 116 -8.28 4.47 -2.68
N THR A 117 -8.00 5.16 -3.78
CA THR A 117 -8.97 5.46 -4.83
C THR A 117 -9.47 4.18 -5.50
N HIS A 118 -8.55 3.32 -5.94
CA HIS A 118 -8.88 2.02 -6.52
C HIS A 118 -9.62 1.13 -5.52
N TYR A 119 -9.18 1.11 -4.26
CA TYR A 119 -9.85 0.30 -3.23
C TYR A 119 -11.29 0.77 -2.97
N SER A 120 -11.53 2.08 -3.00
CA SER A 120 -12.87 2.65 -2.85
C SER A 120 -13.78 2.26 -4.01
N LYS A 121 -13.26 2.24 -5.25
CA LYS A 121 -13.99 1.73 -6.42
C LYS A 121 -14.27 0.24 -6.31
N PHE A 122 -13.29 -0.56 -5.90
CA PHE A 122 -13.47 -1.99 -5.60
C PHE A 122 -14.65 -2.20 -4.64
N LYS A 123 -14.66 -1.52 -3.48
CA LYS A 123 -15.74 -1.66 -2.48
C LYS A 123 -17.11 -1.30 -3.08
N SER A 124 -17.16 -0.27 -3.92
CA SER A 124 -18.40 0.15 -4.61
C SER A 124 -18.90 -0.92 -5.59
N PHE A 125 -18.04 -1.45 -6.46
CA PHE A 125 -18.40 -2.51 -7.39
C PHE A 125 -18.75 -3.81 -6.68
N TYR A 126 -17.99 -4.16 -5.64
CA TYR A 126 -18.20 -5.38 -4.87
C TYR A 126 -19.53 -5.36 -4.11
N LYS A 127 -19.90 -4.21 -3.53
CA LYS A 127 -21.21 -4.02 -2.90
C LYS A 127 -22.35 -4.24 -3.90
N LYS A 128 -22.22 -3.67 -5.11
CA LYS A 128 -23.22 -3.86 -6.19
C LYS A 128 -23.33 -5.33 -6.58
N LEU A 129 -22.20 -6.02 -6.76
CA LEU A 129 -22.16 -7.45 -7.08
C LEU A 129 -22.93 -8.29 -6.04
N LYS A 130 -22.71 -8.02 -4.74
CA LYS A 130 -23.40 -8.72 -3.65
C LYS A 130 -24.89 -8.43 -3.55
N SER A 131 -25.34 -7.30 -4.08
CA SER A 131 -26.76 -6.91 -4.04
C SER A 131 -27.60 -7.48 -5.17
N VAL A 132 -26.99 -8.09 -6.20
CA VAL A 132 -27.73 -8.74 -7.29
C VAL A 132 -28.31 -10.06 -6.79
N PRO A 133 -29.64 -10.26 -6.80
CA PRO A 133 -30.24 -11.54 -6.46
C PRO A 133 -29.72 -12.63 -7.39
N THR A 134 -29.26 -13.75 -6.84
CA THR A 134 -28.96 -14.94 -7.63
C THR A 134 -30.29 -15.46 -8.15
N LEU A 135 -30.62 -15.23 -9.42
CA LEU A 135 -31.72 -15.90 -10.11
C LEU A 135 -31.31 -17.38 -10.24
N ILE A 136 -31.85 -18.21 -9.35
CA ILE A 136 -31.81 -19.68 -9.42
C ILE A 136 -33.00 -20.11 -10.27
#